data_AF-A0A430J417-F1
#
_entry.id   AF-A0A430J417-F1
#
_cell.length_a   1.000
_cell.length_b   1.000
_cell.length_c   1.000
_cell.angle_alpha   90.00
_cell.angle_beta   90.00
_cell.angle_gamma   90.00
#
_symmetry.space_group_name_H-M   'P 1'
#
loop_
_entity.id
_entity.type
_entity.pdbx_description
1 polymer ?
#
loop_
_entity_poly.entity_id
_entity_poly.type
_entity_poly.pdbx_seq_one_letter_code
_entity_poly.pdbx_strand_id
1 'polypeptide(L)'
;NIHVGGAYGDKAKAAGRFVTNFRALRPPIQARITLENDDKTFNAIETLAIAEQVGAPMVLDVHHHAVNNEGEDAVQLWPRIQETWLQRARRYSAEEPAANLPPKIHVSSPKSETDPRSHADYVEVGPLWAFLQGIAPVTPQLDIMIEAKMKDDALFRLMDDLKRMDGVTVVNQASVMI
;
A
#
# COMPACT_ATOMS: atom_id res chain seq x y z
N ASN A 1 7.51 4.48 -6.13
CA ASN A 1 7.18 4.03 -4.78
C ASN A 1 8.44 4.00 -3.93
N ILE A 2 8.45 4.68 -2.79
CA ILE A 2 9.61 4.77 -1.88
C ILE A 2 9.12 4.79 -0.43
N HIS A 3 9.94 4.30 0.49
CA HIS A 3 9.77 4.60 1.92
C HIS A 3 10.24 6.01 2.26
N VAL A 4 9.85 6.50 3.44
CA VAL A 4 10.28 7.81 3.97
C VAL A 4 11.80 7.85 4.23
N GLY A 5 12.40 6.72 4.62
CA GLY A 5 13.83 6.58 4.89
C GLY A 5 14.12 6.36 6.39
N GLY A 6 15.37 6.62 6.80
CA GLY A 6 15.80 6.37 8.18
C GLY A 6 15.38 7.46 9.19
N ALA A 7 15.29 7.08 10.47
CA ALA A 7 15.05 8.02 11.58
C ALA A 7 16.27 8.90 11.88
N TYR A 8 17.48 8.42 11.64
CA TYR A 8 18.74 9.13 11.95
C TYR A 8 18.77 9.71 13.39
N GLY A 9 18.25 8.95 14.36
CA GLY A 9 18.17 9.32 15.77
C GLY A 9 16.99 10.23 16.17
N ASP A 10 16.26 10.81 15.21
CA ASP A 10 15.12 11.68 15.46
C ASP A 10 14.12 11.61 14.28
N LYS A 11 13.05 10.84 14.47
CA LYS A 11 12.00 10.61 13.46
C LYS A 11 11.31 11.91 13.03
N ALA A 12 11.02 12.81 13.96
CA ALA A 12 10.34 14.08 13.65
C ALA A 12 11.24 14.97 12.77
N LYS A 13 12.53 15.09 13.12
CA LYS A 13 13.50 15.82 12.30
C LYS A 13 13.73 15.15 10.94
N ALA A 14 13.71 13.82 10.87
CA ALA A 14 13.83 13.08 9.62
C ALA A 14 12.62 13.30 8.69
N ALA A 15 11.40 13.23 9.23
CA ALA A 15 10.17 13.56 8.50
C ALA A 15 10.19 15.00 7.96
N GLY A 16 10.62 15.97 8.79
CA GLY A 16 10.79 17.36 8.35
C GLY A 16 11.76 17.50 7.17
N ARG A 17 12.91 16.82 7.21
CA ARG A 17 13.86 16.79 6.08
C ARG A 17 13.26 16.16 4.83
N PHE A 18 12.51 15.07 4.98
CA PHE A 18 11.82 14.44 3.86
C PHE A 18 10.89 15.43 3.17
N VAL A 19 10.04 16.11 3.94
CA VAL A 19 9.06 17.09 3.42
C VAL A 19 9.76 18.25 2.70
N THR A 20 10.82 18.81 3.29
CA THR A 20 11.61 19.87 2.66
C THR A 20 12.19 19.41 1.32
N ASN A 21 12.81 18.22 1.29
CA ASN A 21 13.45 17.71 0.08
C ASN A 21 12.45 17.30 -1.00
N PHE A 22 11.32 16.68 -0.61
CA PHE A 22 10.26 16.32 -1.54
C PHE A 22 9.71 17.55 -2.26
N ARG A 23 9.45 18.63 -1.53
CA ARG A 23 8.95 19.90 -2.09
C ARG A 23 9.97 20.58 -3.01
N ALA A 24 11.26 20.32 -2.83
CA ALA A 24 12.32 20.81 -3.70
C ALA A 24 12.46 20.01 -5.01
N LEU A 25 11.84 18.83 -5.13
CA LEU A 25 11.83 18.06 -6.36
C LEU A 25 11.07 18.79 -7.47
N ARG A 26 11.47 18.55 -8.72
CA ARG A 26 10.74 19.08 -9.88
C ARG A 26 9.33 18.47 -9.94
N PRO A 27 8.28 19.21 -10.38
CA PRO A 27 6.91 18.71 -10.42
C PRO A 27 6.73 17.36 -11.15
N PRO A 28 7.40 17.09 -12.29
CA PRO A 28 7.29 15.79 -12.95
C PRO A 28 7.78 14.60 -12.10
N ILE A 29 8.71 14.84 -11.16
CA ILE A 29 9.22 13.81 -10.26
C ILE A 29 8.22 13.59 -9.13
N GLN A 30 7.74 14.67 -8.49
CA GLN A 30 6.71 14.60 -7.44
C GLN A 30 5.47 13.84 -7.91
N ALA A 31 5.03 14.10 -9.16
CA ALA A 31 3.89 13.46 -9.81
C ALA A 31 3.93 11.92 -9.89
N ARG A 32 5.14 11.32 -9.79
CA ARG A 32 5.41 9.89 -9.95
C ARG A 32 5.75 9.18 -8.63
N ILE A 33 5.96 9.94 -7.56
CA ILE A 33 6.32 9.36 -6.27
C ILE A 33 5.05 9.01 -5.50
N THR A 34 5.07 7.82 -4.91
CA THR A 34 4.15 7.34 -3.89
C THR A 34 4.97 6.99 -2.65
N LEU A 35 4.39 7.15 -1.47
CA LEU A 35 5.03 6.86 -0.18
C LEU A 35 4.48 5.56 0.40
N GLU A 36 5.35 4.70 0.90
CA GLU A 36 4.99 3.41 1.48
C GLU A 36 5.48 3.30 2.92
N ASN A 37 4.63 2.78 3.82
CA ASN A 37 5.02 2.45 5.19
C ASN A 37 6.04 1.31 5.19
N ASP A 38 6.91 1.28 6.20
CA ASP A 38 7.98 0.29 6.29
C ASP A 38 7.88 -0.55 7.57
N ASP A 39 8.69 -1.61 7.66
CA ASP A 39 8.64 -2.62 8.71
C ASP A 39 9.38 -2.29 10.02
N LYS A 40 9.96 -1.08 10.13
CA LYS A 40 10.90 -0.72 11.21
C LYS A 40 10.86 0.73 11.69
N THR A 41 10.78 1.68 10.78
CA THR A 41 11.10 3.10 10.98
C THR A 41 9.85 3.95 10.95
N PHE A 42 9.15 4.07 9.81
CA PHE A 42 7.95 4.87 9.67
C PHE A 42 6.74 3.95 9.46
N ASN A 43 5.83 3.93 10.45
CA ASN A 43 4.61 3.14 10.39
C ASN A 43 3.58 3.75 9.42
N ALA A 44 2.40 3.12 9.31
CA ALA A 44 1.35 3.57 8.41
C ALA A 44 0.81 4.96 8.75
N ILE A 45 0.54 5.26 10.02
CA ILE A 45 0.02 6.57 10.45
C ILE A 45 1.02 7.69 10.13
N GLU A 46 2.29 7.49 10.44
CA GLU A 46 3.33 8.50 10.22
C GLU A 46 3.57 8.73 8.73
N THR A 47 3.63 7.65 7.95
CA THR A 47 3.78 7.74 6.49
C THR A 47 2.58 8.45 5.87
N LEU A 48 1.36 8.14 6.32
CA LEU A 48 0.13 8.78 5.88
C LEU A 48 0.15 10.29 6.16
N ALA A 49 0.56 10.70 7.36
CA ALA A 49 0.67 12.11 7.72
C ALA A 49 1.67 12.86 6.81
N ILE A 50 2.80 12.24 6.48
CA ILE A 50 3.79 12.82 5.55
C ILE A 50 3.21 12.89 4.13
N ALA A 51 2.55 11.82 3.67
CA ALA A 51 1.92 11.73 2.35
C ALA A 51 0.86 12.84 2.16
N GLU A 52 0.00 13.04 3.17
CA GLU A 52 -0.97 14.15 3.22
C GLU A 52 -0.27 15.52 3.15
N GLN A 53 0.82 15.72 3.90
CA GLN A 53 1.53 16.99 3.96
C GLN A 53 2.24 17.39 2.65
N VAL A 54 2.75 16.41 1.91
CA VAL A 54 3.39 16.63 0.60
C VAL A 54 2.42 16.43 -0.56
N GLY A 55 1.23 15.91 -0.28
CA GLY A 55 0.20 15.61 -1.26
C GLY A 55 0.63 14.52 -2.26
N ALA A 56 1.34 13.50 -1.79
CA ALA A 56 1.66 12.30 -2.56
C ALA A 56 0.70 11.17 -2.17
N PRO A 57 0.39 10.22 -3.07
CA PRO A 57 -0.37 9.04 -2.69
C PRO A 57 0.42 8.17 -1.72
N MET A 58 -0.27 7.59 -0.74
CA MET A 58 0.27 6.54 0.10
C MET A 58 -0.08 5.16 -0.48
N VAL A 59 0.93 4.31 -0.67
CA VAL A 59 0.78 2.87 -0.88
C VAL A 59 0.82 2.23 0.51
N LEU A 60 -0.24 1.54 0.90
CA LEU A 60 -0.21 0.72 2.11
C LEU A 60 0.47 -0.60 1.79
N ASP A 61 1.52 -0.94 2.52
CA ASP A 61 1.97 -2.32 2.63
C ASP A 61 1.34 -2.97 3.86
N VAL A 62 0.49 -3.98 3.60
CA VAL A 62 -0.30 -4.67 4.63
C VAL A 62 0.60 -5.50 5.55
N HIS A 63 1.70 -6.06 5.04
CA HIS A 63 2.62 -6.86 5.82
C HIS A 63 3.53 -6.00 6.69
N HIS A 64 4.08 -4.91 6.15
CA HIS A 64 4.80 -3.90 6.93
C HIS A 64 3.93 -3.34 8.05
N HIS A 65 2.65 -3.07 7.77
CA HIS A 65 1.69 -2.65 8.81
C HIS A 65 1.56 -3.69 9.91
N ALA A 66 1.40 -4.97 9.56
CA ALA A 66 1.26 -6.05 10.54
C ALA A 66 2.44 -6.17 11.52
N VAL A 67 3.66 -5.83 11.09
CA VAL A 67 4.89 -5.92 11.92
C VAL A 67 5.36 -4.59 12.51
N ASN A 68 4.80 -3.46 12.05
CA ASN A 68 5.15 -2.12 12.48
C ASN A 68 3.89 -1.22 12.54
N ASN A 69 3.08 -1.45 13.56
CA ASN A 69 1.92 -0.64 13.95
C ASN A 69 1.96 -0.37 15.47
N GLU A 70 1.15 0.57 15.93
CA GLU A 70 0.94 0.92 17.33
C GLU A 70 -0.44 0.48 17.85
N GLY A 71 -1.03 -0.56 17.23
CA GLY A 71 -2.34 -1.11 17.56
C GLY A 71 -3.49 -0.58 16.70
N GLU A 72 -3.21 0.24 15.71
CA GLU A 72 -4.21 0.73 14.76
C GLU A 72 -4.61 -0.32 13.72
N ASP A 73 -5.89 -0.31 13.35
CA ASP A 73 -6.44 -1.16 12.30
C ASP A 73 -6.23 -0.51 10.92
N ALA A 74 -5.58 -1.26 10.02
CA ALA A 74 -5.33 -0.86 8.63
C ALA A 74 -6.62 -0.49 7.88
N VAL A 75 -7.74 -1.18 8.15
CA VAL A 75 -9.04 -0.89 7.52
C VAL A 75 -9.54 0.50 7.92
N GLN A 76 -9.30 0.92 9.16
CA GLN A 76 -9.69 2.26 9.64
C GLN A 76 -8.81 3.37 9.05
N LEU A 77 -7.56 3.06 8.67
CA LEU A 77 -6.70 4.01 7.97
C LEU A 77 -7.08 4.17 6.49
N TRP A 78 -7.69 3.14 5.90
CA TRP A 78 -7.93 3.07 4.46
C TRP A 78 -8.65 4.28 3.86
N PRO A 79 -9.74 4.83 4.45
CA PRO A 79 -10.41 6.00 3.86
C PRO A 79 -9.49 7.21 3.67
N ARG A 80 -8.56 7.45 4.61
CA ARG A 80 -7.57 8.52 4.48
C ARG A 80 -6.51 8.20 3.43
N ILE A 81 -6.06 6.95 3.39
CA ILE A 81 -5.10 6.46 2.37
C ILE A 81 -5.71 6.64 0.97
N GLN A 82 -6.95 6.19 0.76
CA GLN A 82 -7.68 6.34 -0.49
C GLN A 82 -7.83 7.82 -0.90
N GLU A 83 -8.12 8.72 0.05
CA GLU A 83 -8.21 10.15 -0.23
C GLU A 83 -6.88 10.73 -0.77
N THR A 84 -5.71 10.21 -0.37
CA THR A 84 -4.42 10.65 -0.97
C THR A 84 -4.32 10.36 -2.47
N TRP A 85 -4.94 9.28 -2.94
CA TRP A 85 -5.03 8.93 -4.37
C TRP A 85 -6.05 9.81 -5.10
N LEU A 86 -7.21 10.04 -4.49
CA LEU A 86 -8.24 10.93 -5.04
C LEU A 86 -7.74 12.37 -5.18
N GLN A 87 -6.99 12.87 -4.19
CA GLN A 87 -6.36 14.19 -4.28
C GLN A 87 -5.34 14.27 -5.41
N ARG A 88 -4.56 13.20 -5.65
CA ARG A 88 -3.68 13.14 -6.81
C ARG A 88 -4.49 13.17 -8.10
N ALA A 89 -5.55 12.37 -8.22
CA ALA A 89 -6.40 12.32 -9.40
C ALA A 89 -6.99 13.69 -9.76
N ARG A 90 -7.49 14.43 -8.76
CA ARG A 90 -8.05 15.80 -8.92
C ARG A 90 -7.06 16.84 -9.47
N ARG A 91 -5.75 16.55 -9.51
CA ARG A 91 -4.73 17.46 -10.06
C ARG A 91 -4.53 17.30 -11.57
N TYR A 92 -5.03 16.23 -12.16
CA TYR A 92 -4.91 15.95 -13.58
C TYR A 92 -6.28 16.15 -14.25
N SER A 93 -6.30 16.49 -15.54
CA SER A 93 -7.57 16.54 -16.26
C SER A 93 -8.14 15.13 -16.42
N ALA A 94 -9.46 15.01 -16.56
CA ALA A 94 -10.14 13.71 -16.63
C ALA A 94 -9.68 12.85 -17.80
N GLU A 95 -9.14 13.48 -18.85
CA GLU A 95 -8.59 12.85 -20.04
C GLU A 95 -7.19 12.28 -19.82
N GLU A 96 -6.49 12.69 -18.76
CA GLU A 96 -5.15 12.16 -18.46
C GLU A 96 -5.24 10.79 -17.78
N PRO A 97 -4.42 9.81 -18.20
CA PRO A 97 -4.38 8.49 -17.55
C PRO A 97 -4.12 8.57 -16.03
N ALA A 98 -3.39 9.60 -15.61
CA ALA A 98 -3.06 9.83 -14.20
C ALA A 98 -4.29 10.18 -13.33
N ALA A 99 -5.38 10.68 -13.91
CA ALA A 99 -6.62 11.02 -13.21
C ALA A 99 -7.45 9.78 -12.82
N ASN A 100 -7.23 8.64 -13.49
CA ASN A 100 -8.03 7.44 -13.33
C ASN A 100 -7.23 6.26 -12.76
N LEU A 101 -6.10 6.52 -12.10
CA LEU A 101 -5.33 5.44 -11.45
C LEU A 101 -6.02 4.99 -10.17
N PRO A 102 -6.32 3.69 -10.01
CA PRO A 102 -6.86 3.18 -8.76
C PRO A 102 -5.79 3.25 -7.64
N PRO A 103 -6.22 3.26 -6.37
CA PRO A 103 -5.31 3.05 -5.26
C PRO A 103 -4.51 1.76 -5.42
N LYS A 104 -3.28 1.77 -4.91
CA LYS A 104 -2.38 0.62 -4.92
C LYS A 104 -1.99 0.21 -3.50
N ILE A 105 -1.99 -1.09 -3.23
CA ILE A 105 -1.38 -1.68 -2.02
C ILE A 105 -0.25 -2.64 -2.38
N HIS A 106 0.60 -2.92 -1.40
CA HIS A 106 1.58 -3.99 -1.43
C HIS A 106 1.16 -5.09 -0.46
N VAL A 107 1.34 -6.34 -0.88
CA VAL A 107 1.01 -7.52 -0.08
C VAL A 107 2.16 -8.51 -0.11
N SER A 108 2.50 -9.00 1.08
CA SER A 108 3.41 -10.10 1.29
C SER A 108 2.99 -10.84 2.55
N SER A 109 3.76 -11.84 2.96
CA SER A 109 3.48 -12.63 4.17
C SER A 109 4.79 -12.95 4.88
N PRO A 110 4.76 -13.15 6.21
CA PRO A 110 5.97 -13.42 6.98
C PRO A 110 6.58 -14.75 6.57
N LYS A 111 7.91 -14.79 6.44
CA LYS A 111 8.64 -16.01 6.10
C LYS A 111 8.45 -17.10 7.15
N SER A 112 8.39 -16.71 8.43
CA SER A 112 8.07 -17.59 9.56
C SER A 112 7.77 -16.76 10.81
N GLU A 113 7.25 -17.39 11.87
CA GLU A 113 7.02 -16.73 13.17
C GLU A 113 8.29 -16.09 13.76
N THR A 114 9.46 -16.68 13.54
CA THR A 114 10.75 -16.17 14.04
C THR A 114 11.43 -15.17 13.10
N ASP A 115 10.93 -15.05 11.86
CA ASP A 115 11.39 -14.09 10.84
C ASP A 115 10.15 -13.41 10.21
N PRO A 116 9.43 -12.59 10.99
CA PRO A 116 8.15 -12.03 10.58
C PRO A 116 8.30 -10.89 9.57
N ARG A 117 9.50 -10.35 9.35
CA ARG A 117 9.72 -9.23 8.43
C ARG A 117 10.12 -9.67 7.03
N SER A 118 10.81 -10.81 6.91
CA SER A 118 11.20 -11.31 5.60
C SER A 118 9.98 -11.85 4.84
N HIS A 119 9.98 -11.67 3.53
CA HIS A 119 8.85 -12.14 2.70
C HIS A 119 8.93 -13.65 2.49
N ALA A 120 7.77 -14.31 2.62
CA ALA A 120 7.53 -15.70 2.28
C ALA A 120 7.60 -15.96 0.75
N ASP A 121 7.58 -17.23 0.40
CA ASP A 121 7.55 -17.67 -0.99
C ASP A 121 6.22 -17.33 -1.68
N TYR A 122 5.13 -17.34 -0.91
CA TYR A 122 3.75 -17.11 -1.35
C TYR A 122 3.03 -16.16 -0.38
N VAL A 123 1.88 -15.61 -0.81
CA VAL A 123 1.01 -14.78 0.03
C VAL A 123 -0.02 -15.65 0.73
N GLU A 124 -0.19 -15.46 2.03
CA GLU A 124 -1.27 -16.03 2.82
C GLU A 124 -2.57 -15.28 2.55
N VAL A 125 -3.54 -15.96 1.94
CA VAL A 125 -4.80 -15.35 1.52
C VAL A 125 -5.66 -14.87 2.70
N GLY A 126 -5.57 -15.50 3.87
CA GLY A 126 -6.47 -15.24 5.00
C GLY A 126 -6.42 -13.79 5.53
N PRO A 127 -5.25 -13.31 6.00
CA PRO A 127 -5.09 -11.93 6.45
C PRO A 127 -5.42 -10.90 5.35
N LEU A 128 -4.99 -11.18 4.11
CA LEU A 128 -5.30 -10.33 2.96
C LEU A 128 -6.81 -10.25 2.72
N TRP A 129 -7.50 -11.39 2.73
CA TRP A 129 -8.94 -11.47 2.50
C TRP A 129 -9.73 -10.66 3.53
N ALA A 130 -9.38 -10.79 4.82
CA ALA A 130 -10.00 -10.01 5.89
C ALA A 130 -9.84 -8.50 5.67
N PHE A 131 -8.65 -8.05 5.25
CA PHE A 131 -8.42 -6.65 4.89
C PHE A 131 -9.25 -6.21 3.67
N LEU A 132 -9.25 -7.00 2.60
CA LEU A 132 -10.00 -6.70 1.37
C LEU A 132 -11.50 -6.57 1.63
N GLN A 133 -12.09 -7.48 2.42
CA GLN A 133 -13.49 -7.38 2.81
C GLN A 133 -13.81 -6.09 3.58
N GLY A 134 -12.88 -5.64 4.45
CA GLY A 134 -13.04 -4.40 5.21
C GLY A 134 -13.09 -3.15 4.35
N ILE A 135 -12.37 -3.13 3.22
CA ILE A 135 -12.25 -1.95 2.36
C ILE A 135 -13.15 -1.99 1.11
N ALA A 136 -13.64 -3.17 0.71
CA ALA A 136 -14.45 -3.37 -0.49
C ALA A 136 -15.64 -2.40 -0.61
N PRO A 137 -16.42 -2.11 0.46
CA PRO A 137 -17.61 -1.25 0.33
C PRO A 137 -17.32 0.19 -0.14
N VAL A 138 -16.08 0.66 0.03
CA VAL A 138 -15.65 2.02 -0.33
C VAL A 138 -14.60 2.04 -1.43
N THR A 139 -14.20 0.86 -1.96
CA THR A 139 -13.07 0.72 -2.90
C THR A 139 -13.52 0.02 -4.18
N PRO A 140 -14.02 0.76 -5.19
CA PRO A 140 -14.52 0.17 -6.43
C PRO A 140 -13.46 -0.58 -7.24
N GLN A 141 -12.20 -0.14 -7.15
CA GLN A 141 -11.07 -0.74 -7.83
C GLN A 141 -9.80 -0.57 -6.99
N LEU A 142 -8.98 -1.62 -6.94
CA LEU A 142 -7.74 -1.67 -6.20
C LEU A 142 -6.69 -2.45 -6.99
N ASP A 143 -5.48 -1.88 -7.11
CA ASP A 143 -4.34 -2.60 -7.66
C ASP A 143 -3.49 -3.18 -6.52
N ILE A 144 -3.14 -4.46 -6.63
CA ILE A 144 -2.37 -5.18 -5.61
C ILE A 144 -1.01 -5.58 -6.19
N MET A 145 0.08 -5.13 -5.57
CA MET A 145 1.43 -5.61 -5.87
C MET A 145 1.79 -6.75 -4.93
N ILE A 146 2.10 -7.91 -5.50
CA ILE A 146 2.53 -9.09 -4.75
C ILE A 146 4.05 -9.06 -4.59
N GLU A 147 4.52 -8.99 -3.35
CA GLU A 147 5.94 -8.99 -3.01
C GLU A 147 6.36 -10.32 -2.37
N ALA A 148 6.36 -11.39 -3.17
CA ALA A 148 6.73 -12.74 -2.72
C ALA A 148 7.91 -13.30 -3.53
N LYS A 149 8.65 -14.27 -2.97
CA LYS A 149 9.87 -14.81 -3.64
C LYS A 149 9.57 -15.51 -4.96
N MET A 150 8.40 -16.15 -5.08
CA MET A 150 8.03 -16.94 -6.24
C MET A 150 7.39 -16.12 -7.38
N LYS A 151 7.27 -14.78 -7.23
CA LYS A 151 6.82 -13.86 -8.29
C LYS A 151 5.49 -14.30 -8.93
N ASP A 152 5.47 -14.60 -10.23
CA ASP A 152 4.26 -14.95 -10.98
C ASP A 152 3.58 -16.22 -10.43
N ASP A 153 4.34 -17.19 -9.92
CA ASP A 153 3.77 -18.37 -9.27
C ASP A 153 2.99 -17.99 -7.99
N ALA A 154 3.40 -16.92 -7.31
CA ALA A 154 2.66 -16.40 -6.16
C ALA A 154 1.33 -15.77 -6.57
N LEU A 155 1.27 -15.11 -7.73
CA LEU A 155 0.02 -14.61 -8.30
C LEU A 155 -0.94 -15.76 -8.61
N PHE A 156 -0.49 -16.80 -9.33
CA PHE A 156 -1.36 -17.91 -9.72
C PHE A 156 -1.91 -18.65 -8.50
N ARG A 157 -1.08 -18.90 -7.50
CA ARG A 157 -1.52 -19.50 -6.23
C ARG A 157 -2.52 -18.60 -5.51
N LEU A 158 -2.25 -17.30 -5.41
CA LEU A 158 -3.17 -16.38 -4.74
C LEU A 158 -4.52 -16.32 -5.45
N MET A 159 -4.56 -16.32 -6.78
CA MET A 159 -5.80 -16.41 -7.55
C MET A 159 -6.56 -17.73 -7.30
N ASP A 160 -5.83 -18.85 -7.20
CA ASP A 160 -6.39 -20.16 -6.86
C ASP A 160 -6.93 -20.25 -5.44
N ASP A 161 -6.39 -19.45 -4.52
CA ASP A 161 -6.87 -19.36 -3.15
C ASP A 161 -8.05 -18.37 -3.04
N LEU A 162 -7.99 -17.23 -3.73
CA LEU A 162 -9.08 -16.23 -3.78
C LEU A 162 -10.35 -16.79 -4.42
N LYS A 163 -10.26 -17.59 -5.49
CA LYS A 163 -11.45 -18.21 -6.12
C LYS A 163 -12.24 -19.14 -5.19
N ARG A 164 -11.65 -19.53 -4.05
CA ARG A 164 -12.28 -20.39 -3.04
C ARG A 164 -12.93 -19.57 -1.90
N MET A 165 -12.74 -18.25 -1.88
CA MET A 165 -13.35 -17.38 -0.89
C MET A 165 -14.79 -17.04 -1.27
N ASP A 166 -15.65 -16.93 -0.25
CA ASP A 166 -17.06 -16.62 -0.44
C ASP A 166 -17.25 -15.21 -1.02
N GLY A 167 -18.13 -15.09 -2.02
CA GLY A 167 -18.41 -13.81 -2.69
C GLY A 167 -17.45 -13.43 -3.81
N VAL A 168 -16.39 -14.22 -4.04
CA VAL A 168 -15.42 -13.93 -5.10
C VAL A 168 -15.91 -14.38 -6.48
N THR A 169 -15.85 -13.48 -7.46
CA THR A 169 -16.04 -13.80 -8.88
C THR A 169 -14.75 -13.55 -9.65
N VAL A 170 -14.20 -14.59 -10.28
CA VAL A 170 -12.99 -14.45 -11.12
C VAL A 170 -13.35 -13.73 -12.41
N VAL A 171 -12.63 -12.64 -12.70
CA VAL A 171 -12.80 -11.84 -13.93
C VAL A 171 -11.84 -12.31 -15.02
N ASN A 172 -10.57 -12.46 -14.65
CA ASN A 172 -9.51 -12.96 -15.54
C ASN A 172 -8.38 -13.60 -14.71
N GLN A 173 -7.24 -13.89 -15.34
CA GLN A 173 -6.10 -14.58 -14.72
C GLN A 173 -5.43 -13.81 -13.56
N ALA A 174 -5.69 -12.52 -13.39
CA ALA A 174 -5.08 -11.67 -12.38
C ALA A 174 -6.08 -10.69 -11.74
N SER A 175 -7.38 -10.93 -11.87
CA SER A 175 -8.41 -10.02 -11.35
C SER A 175 -9.63 -10.78 -10.86
N VAL A 176 -10.15 -10.32 -9.72
CA VAL A 176 -11.38 -10.82 -9.10
C VAL A 176 -12.29 -9.64 -8.72
N MET A 177 -13.59 -9.90 -8.65
CA MET A 177 -14.57 -9.06 -7.99
C MET A 177 -14.91 -9.68 -6.63
N ILE A 178 -15.09 -8.83 -5.62
CA ILE A 178 -15.34 -9.19 -4.22
C ILE A 178 -16.59 -8.47 -3.71
#